data_AF-A0A950HBR2-F1
#
_entry.id   AF-A0A950HBR2-F1
#
_cell.length_a   1.000
_cell.length_b   1.000
_cell.length_c   1.000
_cell.angle_alpha   90.00
_cell.angle_beta   90.00
_cell.angle_gamma   90.00
#
_symmetry.space_group_name_H-M   'P 1'
#
loop_
_entity.id
_entity.type
_entity.pdbx_description
1 polymer ?
#
loop_
_entity_poly.entity_id
_entity_poly.type
_entity_poly.pdbx_seq_one_letter_code
_entity_poly.pdbx_strand_id
1 'polypeptide(L)'
;MKKKNCLTMLCLIVLIGLLTSCSKKEQSSNASEEKAATANAPAAPATPIDPNTVASISGTVKFDGAAPKPAKIDMSQDPACKGTNQAENIVVSDGDLANVFVYVKDGLGNRGFDVPKDPVVIDQQGCKYHPHVLGVMTGQNLEIKNDDQTTHNIHPTPKDNREWNESQPPSAAPIEKSFAREEVMLPV
;
A
#
# COMPACT_ATOMS: atom_id res chain seq x y z
N MET A 1 -1.05 63.06 39.75
CA MET A 1 -0.11 62.04 40.26
C MET A 1 -0.78 61.28 41.41
N LYS A 2 -0.83 59.94 41.29
CA LYS A 2 -1.13 58.89 42.29
C LYS A 2 -2.40 59.04 43.17
N LYS A 3 -3.45 58.29 42.81
CA LYS A 3 -4.46 57.80 43.77
C LYS A 3 -4.45 56.27 43.77
N LYS A 4 -4.25 55.69 44.94
CA LYS A 4 -4.64 54.32 45.31
C LYS A 4 -5.26 54.42 46.71
N ASN A 5 -6.50 53.94 46.89
CA ASN A 5 -6.86 52.91 47.87
C ASN A 5 -8.38 52.73 48.07
N CYS A 6 -8.70 51.50 48.48
CA CYS A 6 -9.88 51.00 49.22
C CYS A 6 -11.15 50.59 48.47
N LEU A 7 -11.23 49.29 48.12
CA LEU A 7 -12.03 48.25 48.84
C LEU A 7 -13.21 48.81 49.66
N THR A 8 -14.51 48.49 49.48
CA THR A 8 -15.22 47.19 49.41
C THR A 8 -16.72 47.55 49.29
N MET A 9 -17.56 46.81 48.55
CA MET A 9 -18.89 46.34 49.05
C MET A 9 -19.62 45.49 47.98
N LEU A 10 -20.08 44.34 48.45
CA LEU A 10 -20.78 43.24 47.80
C LEU A 10 -22.24 43.63 47.46
N CYS A 11 -22.77 43.25 46.30
CA CYS A 11 -24.21 42.96 46.19
C CYS A 11 -24.52 41.94 45.08
N LEU A 12 -24.95 40.80 45.58
CA LEU A 12 -25.56 39.62 44.97
C LEU A 12 -26.63 39.94 43.92
N ILE A 13 -26.52 39.37 42.71
CA ILE A 13 -27.70 39.04 41.88
C ILE A 13 -27.52 37.60 41.40
N VAL A 14 -28.39 36.76 41.93
CA VAL A 14 -28.63 35.38 41.54
C VAL A 14 -30.05 35.32 40.97
N LEU A 15 -30.22 34.47 39.95
CA LEU A 15 -31.41 33.65 39.65
C LEU A 15 -32.15 33.87 38.30
N ILE A 16 -32.26 32.74 37.59
CA ILE A 16 -33.27 32.24 36.63
C ILE A 16 -33.16 32.63 35.15
N GLY A 17 -32.69 31.65 34.37
CA GLY A 17 -33.02 31.47 32.96
C GLY A 17 -32.97 29.99 32.60
N LEU A 18 -34.08 29.27 32.82
CA LEU A 18 -34.31 27.91 32.32
C LEU A 18 -34.50 27.97 30.80
N LEU A 19 -33.56 27.42 30.03
CA LEU A 19 -33.83 26.95 28.67
C LEU A 19 -33.37 25.49 28.57
N THR A 20 -34.38 24.65 28.39
CA THR A 20 -34.32 23.24 28.02
C THR A 20 -33.51 23.06 26.73
N SER A 21 -32.28 22.55 26.83
CA SER A 21 -31.56 22.03 25.67
C SER A 21 -31.69 20.52 25.66
N CYS A 22 -32.62 20.03 24.84
CA CYS A 22 -32.72 18.62 24.47
C CYS A 22 -31.44 18.17 23.75
N SER A 23 -31.00 16.98 24.09
CA SER A 23 -29.92 16.23 23.48
C SER A 23 -30.05 16.15 21.95
N LYS A 24 -29.13 16.79 21.23
CA LYS A 24 -28.81 16.40 19.86
C LYS A 24 -27.43 15.74 19.86
N LYS A 25 -27.45 14.42 19.83
CA LYS A 25 -26.29 13.57 19.59
C LYS A 25 -25.90 13.80 18.13
N GLU A 26 -25.04 14.77 17.88
CA GLU A 26 -24.40 14.93 16.58
C GLU A 26 -23.34 13.84 16.45
N GLN A 27 -23.82 12.71 15.95
CA GLN A 27 -23.00 11.66 15.37
C GLN A 27 -22.32 12.27 14.14
N SER A 28 -21.10 12.78 14.34
CA SER A 28 -20.20 13.07 13.23
C SER A 28 -19.72 11.73 12.67
N SER A 29 -20.58 11.11 11.87
CA SER A 29 -20.21 10.06 10.94
C SER A 29 -19.34 10.72 9.87
N ASN A 30 -18.02 10.69 10.05
CA ASN A 30 -17.13 10.77 8.89
C ASN A 30 -17.12 9.38 8.26
N ALA A 31 -18.21 9.10 7.56
CA ALA A 31 -18.21 8.17 6.45
C ALA A 31 -17.42 8.83 5.32
N SER A 32 -16.14 8.48 5.21
CA SER A 32 -15.49 8.44 3.92
C SER A 32 -15.48 6.99 3.48
N GLU A 33 -16.67 6.47 3.18
CA GLU A 33 -16.82 5.49 2.11
C GLU A 33 -16.37 6.20 0.82
N GLU A 34 -15.08 6.16 0.54
CA GLU A 34 -14.60 6.52 -0.78
C GLU A 34 -14.91 5.35 -1.71
N LYS A 35 -16.11 5.44 -2.26
CA LYS A 35 -16.59 4.80 -3.49
C LYS A 35 -15.43 4.28 -4.34
N ALA A 36 -15.18 2.99 -4.24
CA ALA A 36 -14.35 2.25 -5.17
C ALA A 36 -14.80 2.64 -6.59
N ALA A 37 -13.90 3.26 -7.34
CA ALA A 37 -14.13 3.60 -8.73
C ALA A 37 -14.29 2.29 -9.49
N THR A 38 -15.54 1.90 -9.73
CA THR A 38 -15.93 0.82 -10.61
C THR A 38 -15.45 1.13 -12.02
N ALA A 39 -14.30 0.59 -12.40
CA ALA A 39 -14.10 0.18 -13.78
C ALA A 39 -14.84 -1.16 -13.98
N ASN A 40 -16.18 -1.08 -14.01
CA ASN A 40 -17.04 -2.20 -14.36
C ASN A 40 -16.91 -2.45 -15.88
N ALA A 41 -15.94 -3.27 -16.27
CA ALA A 41 -16.16 -4.22 -17.35
C ALA A 41 -16.47 -5.57 -16.68
N PRO A 42 -17.54 -6.29 -17.06
CA PRO A 42 -17.71 -7.66 -16.61
C PRO A 42 -16.44 -8.44 -16.95
N ALA A 43 -15.78 -9.01 -15.93
CA ALA A 43 -14.70 -9.94 -16.17
C ALA A 43 -15.22 -11.01 -17.13
N ALA A 44 -14.53 -11.22 -18.26
CA ALA A 44 -14.89 -12.29 -19.17
C ALA A 44 -14.94 -13.59 -18.36
N PRO A 45 -15.99 -14.44 -18.55
CA PRO A 45 -16.08 -15.69 -17.82
C PRO A 45 -14.78 -16.48 -18.03
N ALA A 46 -14.24 -17.02 -16.95
CA ALA A 46 -12.99 -17.78 -17.02
C ALA A 46 -13.14 -18.91 -18.04
N THR A 47 -12.12 -19.06 -18.88
CA THR A 47 -12.09 -20.14 -19.85
C THR A 47 -11.87 -21.45 -19.10
N PRO A 48 -12.74 -22.46 -19.29
CA PRO A 48 -12.49 -23.79 -18.73
C PRO A 48 -11.13 -24.32 -19.21
N ILE A 49 -10.27 -24.69 -18.27
CA ILE A 49 -8.95 -25.26 -18.55
C ILE A 49 -9.00 -26.77 -18.32
N ASP A 50 -8.68 -27.57 -19.34
CA ASP A 50 -8.49 -29.02 -19.18
C ASP A 50 -7.08 -29.28 -18.65
N PRO A 51 -6.92 -29.81 -17.42
CA PRO A 51 -5.62 -30.10 -16.82
C PRO A 51 -4.77 -31.10 -17.64
N ASN A 52 -5.37 -31.87 -18.55
CA ASN A 52 -4.63 -32.78 -19.42
C ASN A 52 -3.99 -32.09 -20.63
N THR A 53 -4.35 -30.82 -20.87
CA THR A 53 -3.87 -30.01 -22.01
C THR A 53 -2.97 -28.85 -21.59
N VAL A 54 -2.72 -28.67 -20.30
CA VAL A 54 -1.80 -27.63 -19.81
C VAL A 54 -0.35 -28.05 -20.00
N ALA A 55 0.50 -27.08 -20.30
CA ALA A 55 1.95 -27.23 -20.34
C ALA A 55 2.59 -26.25 -19.35
N SER A 56 3.73 -26.65 -18.78
CA SER A 56 4.53 -25.78 -17.92
C SER A 56 5.61 -25.07 -18.72
N ILE A 57 5.77 -23.77 -18.48
CA ILE A 57 6.90 -22.99 -18.97
C ILE A 57 7.90 -22.87 -17.83
N SER A 58 9.16 -23.22 -18.09
CA SER A 58 10.26 -23.05 -17.14
C SER A 58 11.48 -22.48 -17.87
N GLY A 59 12.31 -21.75 -17.13
CA GLY A 59 13.53 -21.14 -17.66
C GLY A 59 14.32 -20.44 -16.56
N THR A 60 15.54 -20.02 -16.92
CA THR A 60 16.45 -19.28 -16.06
C THR A 60 16.90 -18.03 -16.79
N VAL A 61 16.86 -16.88 -16.12
CA VAL A 61 17.35 -15.62 -16.68
C VAL A 61 18.78 -15.42 -16.22
N LYS A 62 19.72 -15.42 -17.17
CA LYS A 62 21.15 -15.21 -16.93
C LYS A 62 21.52 -13.75 -17.10
N PHE A 63 22.43 -13.27 -16.25
CA PHE A 63 23.07 -11.97 -16.41
C PHE A 63 24.36 -12.13 -17.24
N ASP A 64 24.46 -11.37 -18.34
CA ASP A 64 25.67 -11.35 -19.16
C ASP A 64 26.67 -10.30 -18.66
N GLY A 65 27.92 -10.72 -18.48
CA GLY A 65 28.99 -9.88 -17.95
C GLY A 65 29.16 -9.89 -16.43
N ALA A 66 29.98 -8.97 -15.93
CA ALA A 66 30.27 -8.86 -14.51
C ALA A 66 29.12 -8.15 -13.78
N ALA A 67 28.60 -8.78 -12.73
CA ALA A 67 27.56 -8.20 -11.89
C ALA A 67 28.05 -6.86 -11.29
N PRO A 68 27.26 -5.77 -11.42
CA PRO A 68 27.61 -4.50 -10.81
C PRO A 68 27.56 -4.62 -9.29
N LYS A 69 28.45 -3.88 -8.60
CA LYS A 69 28.38 -3.78 -7.14
C LYS A 69 27.09 -3.04 -6.75
N PRO A 70 26.25 -3.61 -5.86
CA PRO A 70 25.05 -2.92 -5.41
C PRO A 70 25.37 -1.59 -4.73
N ALA A 71 24.61 -0.56 -5.06
CA ALA A 71 24.70 0.73 -4.38
C ALA A 71 24.22 0.58 -2.93
N LYS A 72 24.89 1.24 -1.99
CA LYS A 72 24.41 1.31 -0.60
C LYS A 72 23.25 2.29 -0.51
N ILE A 73 22.24 1.94 0.29
CA ILE A 73 21.16 2.84 0.66
C ILE A 73 21.46 3.34 2.07
N ASP A 74 21.55 4.66 2.23
CA ASP A 74 21.71 5.27 3.55
C ASP A 74 20.35 5.42 4.21
N MET A 75 20.09 4.57 5.19
CA MET A 75 18.88 4.61 6.03
C MET A 75 19.18 5.09 7.46
N SER A 76 20.34 5.72 7.69
CA SER A 76 20.81 6.11 9.02
C SER A 76 19.94 7.14 9.75
N GLN A 77 19.02 7.79 9.03
CA GLN A 77 18.08 8.75 9.61
C GLN A 77 16.98 8.09 10.44
N ASP A 78 16.73 6.80 10.26
CA ASP A 78 15.81 6.03 11.09
C ASP A 78 16.57 4.91 11.83
N PRO A 79 16.65 4.96 13.18
CA PRO A 79 17.35 3.94 13.96
C PRO A 79 16.71 2.54 13.90
N ALA A 80 15.46 2.40 13.46
CA ALA A 80 14.83 1.11 13.21
C ALA A 80 15.35 0.45 11.92
N CYS A 81 15.79 1.24 10.94
CA CYS A 81 16.31 0.79 9.65
C CYS A 81 17.76 0.36 9.73
N LYS A 82 17.99 -0.78 10.37
CA LYS A 82 19.31 -1.35 10.62
C LYS A 82 19.79 -2.24 9.47
N GLY A 83 21.09 -2.54 9.46
CA GLY A 83 21.69 -3.51 8.53
C GLY A 83 22.41 -2.86 7.36
N THR A 84 22.90 -3.72 6.46
CA THR A 84 23.53 -3.27 5.20
C THR A 84 22.47 -3.24 4.11
N ASN A 85 21.84 -2.07 3.93
CA ASN A 85 20.84 -1.87 2.90
C ASN A 85 21.50 -1.59 1.56
N GLN A 86 21.09 -2.33 0.54
CA GLN A 86 21.63 -2.24 -0.81
C GLN A 86 20.49 -2.13 -1.81
N ALA A 87 20.72 -1.37 -2.88
CA ALA A 87 19.78 -1.26 -3.99
C ALA A 87 19.68 -2.60 -4.73
N GLU A 88 18.44 -2.99 -5.03
CA GLU A 88 18.12 -4.27 -5.70
C GLU A 88 17.87 -4.09 -7.21
N ASN A 89 18.38 -2.98 -7.79
CA ASN A 89 18.24 -2.66 -9.21
C ASN A 89 18.74 -3.78 -10.15
N ILE A 90 19.87 -4.40 -9.78
CA ILE A 90 20.47 -5.55 -10.46
C ILE A 90 21.02 -6.47 -9.36
N VAL A 91 20.38 -7.62 -9.17
CA VAL A 91 20.77 -8.62 -8.17
C VAL A 91 21.16 -9.89 -8.91
N VAL A 92 22.45 -10.25 -8.85
CA VAL A 92 23.00 -11.42 -9.54
C VAL A 92 23.64 -12.35 -8.53
N SER A 93 23.30 -13.64 -8.58
CA SER A 93 23.97 -14.71 -7.84
C SER A 93 24.32 -15.81 -8.81
N ASP A 94 25.59 -16.24 -8.85
CA ASP A 94 26.05 -17.34 -9.72
C ASP A 94 25.69 -17.17 -11.22
N GLY A 95 25.61 -15.92 -11.67
CA GLY A 95 25.21 -15.55 -13.04
C GLY A 95 23.69 -15.56 -13.29
N ASP A 96 22.87 -15.87 -12.30
CA ASP A 96 21.40 -15.79 -12.36
C ASP A 96 20.92 -14.40 -11.91
N LEU A 97 19.98 -13.83 -12.68
CA LEU A 97 19.35 -12.55 -12.37
C LEU A 97 18.08 -12.77 -11.53
N ALA A 98 18.02 -12.14 -10.35
CA ALA A 98 16.83 -12.13 -9.50
C ALA A 98 15.86 -10.99 -9.86
N ASN A 99 14.67 -10.98 -9.23
CA ASN A 99 13.66 -9.93 -9.38
C ASN A 99 13.18 -9.72 -10.84
N VAL A 100 13.07 -10.81 -11.61
CA VAL A 100 12.69 -10.76 -13.03
C VAL A 100 11.18 -10.96 -13.18
N PHE A 101 10.54 -10.02 -13.90
CA PHE A 101 9.16 -10.16 -14.34
C PHE A 101 9.09 -10.82 -15.73
N VAL A 102 8.39 -11.96 -15.82
CA VAL A 102 8.13 -12.68 -17.07
C VAL A 102 6.63 -12.81 -17.24
N TYR A 103 6.12 -12.50 -18.43
CA TYR A 103 4.71 -12.62 -18.76
C TYR A 103 4.50 -13.11 -20.18
N VAL A 104 3.35 -13.74 -20.42
CA VAL A 104 2.92 -14.18 -21.74
C VAL A 104 2.21 -13.01 -22.42
N LYS A 105 2.86 -12.41 -23.42
CA LYS A 105 2.34 -11.23 -24.13
C LYS A 105 1.26 -11.55 -25.15
N ASP A 106 1.31 -12.73 -25.78
CA ASP A 106 0.39 -13.15 -26.84
C ASP A 106 0.28 -14.67 -26.88
N GLY A 107 -0.68 -15.21 -27.65
CA GLY A 107 -0.94 -16.64 -27.83
C GLY A 107 -2.08 -17.19 -26.97
N LEU A 108 -2.66 -16.36 -26.09
CA LEU A 108 -3.78 -16.73 -25.24
C LEU A 108 -5.14 -16.53 -25.91
N GLY A 109 -5.23 -15.72 -26.97
CA GLY A 109 -6.49 -15.43 -27.66
C GLY A 109 -7.49 -14.71 -26.75
N ASN A 110 -8.77 -15.08 -26.81
CA ASN A 110 -9.82 -14.49 -25.98
C ASN A 110 -10.01 -15.22 -24.63
N ARG A 111 -8.97 -15.94 -24.15
CA ARG A 111 -9.07 -16.66 -22.88
C ARG A 111 -9.06 -15.68 -21.71
N GLY A 112 -10.01 -15.85 -20.81
CA GLY A 112 -10.05 -15.20 -19.50
C GLY A 112 -9.67 -16.15 -18.38
N PHE A 113 -9.15 -15.62 -17.28
CA PHE A 113 -8.79 -16.38 -16.09
C PHE A 113 -9.48 -15.78 -14.88
N ASP A 114 -9.89 -16.63 -13.93
CA ASP A 114 -10.46 -16.16 -12.68
C ASP A 114 -9.43 -15.36 -11.90
N VAL A 115 -9.87 -14.26 -11.29
CA VAL A 115 -9.04 -13.50 -10.34
C VAL A 115 -8.84 -14.37 -9.10
N PRO A 116 -7.59 -14.64 -8.67
CA PRO A 116 -7.34 -15.41 -7.47
C PRO A 116 -7.98 -14.75 -6.25
N LYS A 117 -8.55 -15.56 -5.37
CA LYS A 117 -9.19 -15.09 -4.13
C LYS A 117 -8.17 -14.82 -3.03
N ASP A 118 -7.06 -15.55 -3.05
CA ASP A 118 -5.98 -15.36 -2.09
C ASP A 118 -5.25 -14.04 -2.40
N PRO A 119 -5.02 -13.21 -1.38
CA PRO A 119 -4.33 -11.94 -1.57
C PRO A 119 -2.87 -12.17 -1.94
N VAL A 120 -2.35 -11.28 -2.79
CA VAL A 120 -0.89 -11.11 -2.92
C VAL A 120 -0.44 -10.29 -1.72
N VAL A 121 0.71 -10.62 -1.14
CA VAL A 121 1.25 -9.91 0.02
C VAL A 121 2.52 -9.19 -0.40
N ILE A 122 2.63 -7.92 -0.02
CA ILE A 122 3.87 -7.16 0.03
C ILE A 122 4.09 -6.68 1.46
N ASP A 123 5.30 -6.79 1.96
CA ASP A 123 5.64 -6.45 3.34
C ASP A 123 6.80 -5.46 3.40
N GLN A 124 6.77 -4.57 4.38
CA GLN A 124 7.85 -3.67 4.71
C GLN A 124 8.63 -4.28 5.87
N GLN A 125 9.78 -4.86 5.52
CA GLN A 125 10.66 -5.55 6.44
C GLN A 125 12.10 -5.12 6.19
N GLY A 126 12.83 -4.76 7.24
CA GLY A 126 14.17 -4.22 7.13
C GLY A 126 14.20 -2.89 6.36
N CYS A 127 13.13 -2.11 6.42
CA CYS A 127 12.89 -0.87 5.70
C CYS A 127 12.94 -1.01 4.17
N LYS A 128 12.51 -2.16 3.66
CA LYS A 128 12.40 -2.47 2.24
C LYS A 128 11.10 -3.20 1.97
N TYR A 129 10.59 -3.07 0.75
CA TYR A 129 9.46 -3.87 0.30
C TYR A 129 9.91 -5.28 -0.12
N HIS A 130 9.18 -6.27 0.37
CA HIS A 130 9.38 -7.68 0.10
C HIS A 130 8.07 -8.33 -0.38
N PRO A 131 8.05 -8.99 -1.55
CA PRO A 131 9.16 -9.11 -2.50
C PRO A 131 9.46 -7.80 -3.25
N HIS A 132 10.66 -7.65 -3.80
CA HIS A 132 11.07 -6.46 -4.56
C HIS A 132 10.28 -6.29 -5.87
N VAL A 133 9.88 -7.41 -6.48
CA VAL A 133 8.98 -7.45 -7.64
C VAL A 133 7.85 -8.43 -7.33
N LEU A 134 6.61 -7.99 -7.54
CA LEU A 134 5.41 -8.80 -7.37
C LEU A 134 4.50 -8.69 -8.59
N GLY A 135 3.79 -9.77 -8.89
CA GLY A 135 2.69 -9.78 -9.86
C GLY A 135 1.36 -9.85 -9.13
N VAL A 136 0.38 -9.08 -9.61
CA VAL A 136 -1.00 -9.07 -9.10
C VAL A 136 -1.96 -9.02 -10.28
N MET A 137 -3.03 -9.81 -10.25
CA MET A 137 -4.08 -9.70 -11.26
C MET A 137 -4.94 -8.46 -11.01
N THR A 138 -5.44 -7.84 -12.07
CA THR A 138 -6.41 -6.74 -11.93
C THR A 138 -7.59 -7.18 -11.08
N GLY A 139 -7.93 -6.40 -10.06
CA GLY A 139 -8.98 -6.70 -9.10
C GLY A 139 -8.63 -7.74 -8.03
N GLN A 140 -7.45 -8.37 -8.07
CA GLN A 140 -6.98 -9.23 -6.98
C GLN A 140 -6.65 -8.39 -5.76
N ASN A 141 -6.92 -8.93 -4.57
CA ASN A 141 -6.57 -8.25 -3.32
C ASN A 141 -5.04 -8.22 -3.14
N LEU A 142 -4.53 -7.06 -2.74
CA LEU A 142 -3.15 -6.81 -2.34
C LEU A 142 -3.16 -6.43 -0.86
N GLU A 143 -2.50 -7.24 -0.03
CA GLU A 143 -2.23 -6.93 1.36
C GLU A 143 -0.84 -6.28 1.49
N ILE A 144 -0.81 -5.09 2.07
CA ILE A 144 0.44 -4.38 2.40
C ILE A 144 0.67 -4.45 3.91
N LYS A 145 1.81 -4.98 4.31
CA LYS A 145 2.21 -5.19 5.70
C LYS A 145 3.37 -4.29 6.10
N ASN A 146 3.51 -4.12 7.41
CA ASN A 146 4.64 -3.44 8.03
C ASN A 146 5.09 -4.25 9.24
N ASP A 147 6.07 -5.13 9.03
CA ASP A 147 6.71 -5.92 10.07
C ASP A 147 7.84 -5.15 10.80
N ASP A 148 8.19 -3.95 10.33
CA ASP A 148 9.16 -3.09 10.99
C ASP A 148 8.59 -2.35 12.21
N GLN A 149 9.49 -1.98 13.11
CA GLN A 149 9.18 -1.14 14.29
C GLN A 149 9.33 0.36 13.99
N THR A 150 9.02 0.76 12.76
CA THR A 150 8.93 2.18 12.35
C THR A 150 7.74 2.40 11.43
N THR A 151 7.28 3.65 11.37
CA THR A 151 6.19 4.03 10.46
C THR A 151 6.75 4.15 9.05
N HIS A 152 6.17 3.39 8.14
CA HIS A 152 6.41 3.54 6.72
C HIS A 152 5.23 4.21 6.03
N ASN A 153 5.37 4.41 4.73
CA ASN A 153 4.28 4.69 3.83
C ASN A 153 4.39 3.77 2.61
N ILE A 154 3.31 3.65 1.87
CA ILE A 154 3.24 2.93 0.61
C ILE A 154 2.69 3.89 -0.44
N HIS A 155 3.46 4.14 -1.52
CA HIS A 155 3.18 5.19 -2.51
C HIS A 155 3.38 4.71 -3.96
N PRO A 156 2.49 3.83 -4.46
CA PRO A 156 2.48 3.52 -5.87
C PRO A 156 2.23 4.76 -6.72
N THR A 157 2.99 4.90 -7.81
CA THR A 157 2.89 5.98 -8.80
C THR A 157 2.44 5.45 -10.17
N PRO A 158 1.20 4.91 -10.26
CA PRO A 158 0.67 4.37 -11.51
C PRO A 158 0.47 5.44 -12.58
N LYS A 159 0.49 5.03 -13.85
CA LYS A 159 0.11 5.87 -14.98
C LYS A 159 -1.38 5.78 -15.26
N ASP A 160 -1.92 4.56 -15.18
CA ASP A 160 -3.29 4.29 -15.60
C ASP A 160 -4.22 4.12 -14.40
N ASN A 161 -3.79 3.57 -13.28
CA ASN A 161 -4.55 3.44 -12.03
C ASN A 161 -4.54 4.74 -11.23
N ARG A 162 -5.35 4.79 -10.16
CA ARG A 162 -5.35 5.92 -9.24
C ARG A 162 -4.11 5.87 -8.35
N GLU A 163 -3.35 6.95 -8.31
CA GLU A 163 -2.26 7.17 -7.35
C GLU A 163 -2.82 7.33 -5.93
N TRP A 164 -2.08 6.80 -4.95
CA TRP A 164 -2.36 6.95 -3.53
C TRP A 164 -1.07 6.87 -2.72
N ASN A 165 -1.08 7.46 -1.53
CA ASN A 165 0.03 7.44 -0.60
C ASN A 165 -0.52 7.28 0.82
N GLU A 166 -0.22 6.16 1.46
CA GLU A 166 -0.80 5.79 2.74
C GLU A 166 0.28 5.47 3.77
N SER A 167 0.17 6.07 4.96
CA SER A 167 1.06 5.78 6.07
C SER A 167 0.60 4.54 6.83
N GLN A 168 1.55 3.68 7.21
CA GLN A 168 1.31 2.46 7.95
C GLN A 168 2.19 2.42 9.21
N PRO A 169 1.67 2.78 10.39
CA PRO A 169 2.40 2.66 11.64
C PRO A 169 2.74 1.20 12.00
N PRO A 170 3.73 0.98 12.89
CA PRO A 170 4.03 -0.36 13.40
C PRO A 170 2.79 -1.04 14.00
N SER A 171 2.64 -2.35 13.74
CA SER A 171 1.52 -3.16 14.25
C SER A 171 0.12 -2.70 13.80
N ALA A 172 0.01 -1.79 12.82
CA ALA A 172 -1.24 -1.53 12.15
C ALA A 172 -1.74 -2.79 11.41
N ALA A 173 -3.05 -2.88 11.22
CA ALA A 173 -3.60 -3.92 10.34
C ALA A 173 -3.01 -3.79 8.91
N PRO A 174 -2.96 -4.88 8.12
CA PRO A 174 -2.60 -4.79 6.73
C PRO A 174 -3.50 -3.79 5.99
N ILE A 175 -2.91 -3.00 5.09
CA ILE A 175 -3.68 -2.18 4.16
C ILE A 175 -4.13 -3.10 3.03
N GLU A 176 -5.41 -3.06 2.68
CA GLU A 176 -5.99 -3.84 1.59
C GLU A 176 -6.27 -2.94 0.39
N LYS A 177 -5.74 -3.30 -0.77
CA LYS A 177 -5.88 -2.56 -2.03
C LYS A 177 -6.09 -3.50 -3.21
N SER A 178 -6.50 -2.94 -4.34
CA SER A 178 -6.47 -3.61 -5.64
C SER A 178 -6.24 -2.60 -6.76
N PHE A 179 -5.73 -3.07 -7.89
CA PHE A 179 -5.58 -2.28 -9.11
C PHE A 179 -6.70 -2.60 -10.09
N ALA A 180 -7.39 -1.57 -10.56
CA ALA A 180 -8.55 -1.71 -11.45
C ALA A 180 -8.17 -1.88 -12.93
N ARG A 181 -6.95 -1.49 -13.30
CA ARG A 181 -6.41 -1.57 -14.66
C ARG A 181 -5.06 -2.29 -14.66
N GLU A 182 -4.77 -2.97 -15.75
CA GLU A 182 -3.47 -3.60 -15.96
C GLU A 182 -2.39 -2.54 -16.17
N GLU A 183 -1.26 -2.69 -15.47
CA GLU A 183 -0.05 -1.92 -15.68
C GLU A 183 1.17 -2.80 -15.46
N VAL A 184 2.23 -2.54 -16.24
CA VAL A 184 3.49 -3.27 -16.15
C VAL A 184 4.58 -2.32 -15.66
N MET A 185 5.39 -2.80 -14.70
CA MET A 185 6.45 -2.02 -14.04
C MET A 185 5.91 -0.76 -13.33
N LEU A 186 4.82 -0.93 -12.58
CA LEU A 186 4.26 0.11 -11.70
C LEU A 186 5.27 0.38 -10.56
N PRO A 187 5.79 1.62 -10.43
CA PRO A 187 6.71 1.97 -9.34
C PRO A 187 5.97 2.17 -8.02
N VAL A 188 6.59 1.73 -6.93
CA VAL A 188 6.09 1.80 -5.55
C VAL A 188 7.08 2.53 -4.66
#